data_AF-A0A8J1IVK6-F1
#
_entry.id   AF-A0A8J1IVK6-F1
#
_cell.length_a   1.000
_cell.length_b   1.000
_cell.length_c   1.000
_cell.angle_alpha   90.00
_cell.angle_beta   90.00
_cell.angle_gamma   90.00
#
_symmetry.space_group_name_H-M   'P 1'
#
loop_
_entity.id
_entity.type
_entity.pdbx_description
1 polymer ?
#
loop_
_entity_poly.entity_id
_entity_poly.type
_entity_poly.pdbx_seq_one_letter_code
_entity_poly.pdbx_strand_id
1 'polypeptide(L)'
;MFSSDTGVFIHDDKTGICKIHLNKPLLDLRARKDTVQTLLHEMIHYYQRLRGTHDLEHGATFQYHMKRINRESGANITIYHDFIQEYESLKRHWWKCNGPCQQVVKRLMNRTLGSKAHKRKCGGDFIKIQEPENKRMRTDP
;
A
#
# COMPACT_ATOMS: atom_id res chain seq x y z
N MET A 1 2.89 -6.80 4.87
CA MET A 1 3.66 -6.20 3.76
C MET A 1 3.05 -4.84 3.53
N PHE A 2 3.73 -3.74 3.88
CA PHE A 2 3.21 -2.40 3.64
C PHE A 2 3.70 -1.96 2.27
N SER A 3 2.96 -2.38 1.24
CA SER A 3 3.15 -1.93 -0.13
C SER A 3 2.42 -0.60 -0.33
N SER A 4 2.81 0.16 -1.35
CA SER A 4 1.97 1.23 -1.91
C SER A 4 0.68 0.69 -2.53
N ASP A 5 0.58 -0.63 -2.71
CA ASP A 5 -0.60 -1.27 -3.25
C ASP A 5 -1.78 -1.16 -2.26
N THR A 6 -2.94 -0.82 -2.81
CA THR A 6 -4.18 -0.70 -2.05
C THR A 6 -5.01 -1.97 -2.02
N GLY A 7 -4.74 -2.90 -2.94
CA GLY A 7 -5.33 -4.21 -3.03
C GLY A 7 -4.28 -5.24 -3.46
N VAL A 8 -4.48 -6.49 -3.08
CA VAL A 8 -3.73 -7.61 -3.66
C VAL A 8 -4.57 -8.88 -3.64
N PHE A 9 -4.66 -9.53 -4.80
CA PHE A 9 -5.11 -10.89 -4.98
C PHE A 9 -3.97 -11.88 -4.72
N ILE A 10 -4.24 -12.91 -3.93
CA ILE A 10 -3.27 -13.94 -3.56
C ILE A 10 -3.89 -15.31 -3.82
N HIS A 11 -3.19 -16.15 -4.58
CA HIS A 11 -3.50 -17.55 -4.76
C HIS A 11 -2.42 -18.40 -4.06
N ASP A 12 -2.84 -19.30 -3.18
CA ASP A 12 -1.95 -20.30 -2.58
C ASP A 12 -1.99 -21.58 -3.41
N ASP A 13 -0.93 -21.84 -4.18
CA ASP A 13 -0.84 -23.02 -5.05
C ASP A 13 -0.84 -24.35 -4.30
N LYS A 14 -0.50 -24.36 -3.00
CA LYS A 14 -0.48 -25.59 -2.20
C LYS A 14 -1.86 -25.95 -1.66
N THR A 15 -2.61 -24.94 -1.23
CA THR A 15 -3.93 -25.14 -0.60
C THR A 15 -5.10 -24.88 -1.55
N GLY A 16 -4.85 -24.25 -2.71
CA GLY A 16 -5.88 -23.79 -3.65
C GLY A 16 -6.68 -22.58 -3.15
N ILE A 17 -6.32 -22.01 -1.99
CA ILE A 17 -7.07 -20.92 -1.38
C ILE A 17 -6.78 -19.60 -2.10
N CYS A 18 -7.84 -18.88 -2.44
CA CYS A 18 -7.80 -17.52 -2.99
C CYS A 18 -8.13 -16.49 -1.90
N LYS A 19 -7.37 -15.41 -1.81
CA LYS A 19 -7.60 -14.30 -0.87
C LYS A 19 -7.47 -12.97 -1.58
N ILE A 20 -8.28 -12.00 -1.16
CA ILE A 20 -8.12 -10.58 -1.53
C ILE A 20 -7.83 -9.82 -0.25
N HIS A 21 -6.73 -9.07 -0.22
CA HIS A 21 -6.41 -8.16 0.88
C HIS A 21 -6.56 -6.72 0.40
N LEU A 22 -7.16 -5.87 1.24
CA LEU A 22 -7.30 -4.44 1.00
C LEU A 22 -6.51 -3.66 2.05
N ASN A 23 -5.80 -2.61 1.62
CA ASN A 23 -4.97 -1.77 2.47
C ASN A 23 -5.83 -0.73 3.19
N LYS A 24 -6.43 -1.14 4.31
CA LYS A 24 -7.31 -0.28 5.12
C LYS A 24 -6.68 1.09 5.43
N PRO A 25 -5.43 1.21 5.93
CA PRO A 25 -4.82 2.52 6.18
C PRO A 25 -4.82 3.48 4.98
N LEU A 26 -4.57 2.99 3.76
CA LEU A 26 -4.60 3.83 2.55
C LEU A 26 -6.04 4.15 2.13
N LEU A 27 -6.91 3.15 2.15
CA LEU A 27 -8.29 3.29 1.66
C LEU A 27 -9.16 4.15 2.60
N ASP A 28 -8.87 4.17 3.90
CA ASP A 28 -9.55 5.05 4.87
C ASP A 28 -9.27 6.54 4.62
N LEU A 29 -8.21 6.89 3.87
CA LEU A 29 -7.90 8.27 3.49
C LEU A 29 -8.65 8.75 2.25
N ARG A 30 -9.53 7.92 1.69
CA ARG A 30 -10.13 8.11 0.39
C ARG A 30 -11.63 7.93 0.42
N ALA A 31 -12.28 8.36 -0.66
CA ALA A 31 -13.72 8.19 -0.80
C ALA A 31 -14.05 6.70 -0.94
N ARG A 32 -15.22 6.28 -0.42
CA ARG A 32 -15.71 4.89 -0.50
C ARG A 32 -15.58 4.27 -1.91
N LYS A 33 -15.79 5.08 -2.95
CA LYS A 33 -15.66 4.63 -4.36
C LYS A 33 -14.30 4.00 -4.66
N ASP A 34 -13.23 4.48 -4.03
CA ASP A 34 -11.88 3.98 -4.28
C ASP A 34 -11.70 2.59 -3.68
N THR A 35 -12.26 2.33 -2.48
CA THR A 35 -12.33 0.97 -1.91
C THR A 35 -13.09 0.01 -2.81
N VAL A 36 -14.23 0.43 -3.35
CA VAL A 36 -15.04 -0.40 -4.25
C VAL A 36 -14.29 -0.71 -5.54
N GLN A 37 -13.66 0.31 -6.14
CA GLN A 37 -12.91 0.15 -7.38
C GLN A 37 -11.66 -0.74 -7.21
N THR A 38 -10.92 -0.59 -6.11
CA THR A 38 -9.81 -1.49 -5.75
C THR A 38 -10.30 -2.92 -5.52
N LEU A 39 -11.42 -3.12 -4.81
CA LEU A 39 -11.98 -4.47 -4.64
C LEU A 39 -12.36 -5.10 -5.98
N LEU A 40 -13.03 -4.35 -6.86
CA LEU A 40 -13.40 -4.83 -8.19
C LEU A 40 -12.16 -5.18 -9.04
N HIS A 41 -11.08 -4.40 -8.94
CA HIS A 41 -9.80 -4.70 -9.58
C HIS A 41 -9.28 -6.09 -9.16
N GLU A 42 -9.18 -6.34 -7.85
CA GLU A 42 -8.70 -7.64 -7.33
C GLU A 42 -9.67 -8.79 -7.65
N MET A 43 -10.97 -8.53 -7.71
CA MET A 43 -11.96 -9.53 -8.11
C MET A 43 -11.85 -9.92 -9.59
N ILE A 44 -11.36 -9.04 -10.47
CA ILE A 44 -11.07 -9.39 -11.87
C ILE A 44 -9.88 -10.36 -11.92
N HIS A 45 -8.82 -10.13 -11.13
CA HIS A 45 -7.70 -11.08 -11.00
C HIS A 45 -8.16 -12.45 -10.49
N TYR A 46 -9.00 -12.46 -9.46
CA TYR A 46 -9.61 -13.69 -8.95
C TYR A 46 -10.44 -14.41 -10.03
N TYR A 47 -11.27 -13.67 -10.78
CA TYR A 47 -12.08 -14.24 -11.86
C TYR A 47 -11.21 -14.86 -12.97
N GLN A 48 -10.13 -14.19 -13.38
CA GLN A 48 -9.18 -14.75 -14.35
C GLN A 48 -8.57 -16.08 -13.86
N ARG A 49 -8.18 -16.13 -12.58
CA ARG A 49 -7.65 -17.36 -11.96
C ARG A 49 -8.67 -18.51 -12.00
N LEU A 50 -9.94 -18.22 -11.70
CA LEU A 50 -11.03 -19.20 -11.73
C LEU A 50 -11.31 -19.73 -13.14
N ARG A 51 -11.20 -18.86 -14.15
CA ARG A 51 -11.46 -19.23 -15.56
C ARG A 51 -10.26 -19.86 -16.25
N GLY A 52 -9.09 -19.90 -15.60
CA GLY A 52 -7.86 -20.42 -16.20
C GLY A 52 -7.36 -19.57 -17.37
N THR A 53 -7.72 -18.28 -17.43
CA THR A 53 -7.22 -17.37 -18.47
C THR A 53 -5.80 -16.95 -18.10
N HIS A 54 -4.85 -17.18 -19.01
CA HIS A 54 -3.42 -16.93 -18.79
C HIS A 54 -2.95 -15.60 -19.41
N ASP A 55 -3.67 -14.52 -19.14
CA ASP A 55 -3.16 -13.20 -19.48
C ASP A 55 -2.11 -12.74 -18.46
N LEU A 56 -1.07 -12.04 -18.94
CA LEU A 56 -0.11 -11.38 -18.06
C LEU A 56 -0.82 -10.23 -17.33
N GLU A 57 -0.90 -10.28 -16.01
CA GLU A 57 -1.37 -9.20 -15.13
C GLU A 57 -2.68 -8.55 -15.64
N HIS A 58 -2.57 -7.38 -16.28
CA HIS A 58 -3.67 -6.57 -16.80
C HIS A 58 -3.81 -6.70 -18.34
N GLY A 59 -3.70 -7.92 -18.86
CA GLY A 59 -3.85 -8.24 -20.28
C GLY A 59 -5.27 -8.03 -20.84
N ALA A 60 -5.54 -8.59 -22.03
CA ALA A 60 -6.77 -8.31 -22.79
C ALA A 60 -8.04 -8.70 -22.03
N THR A 61 -8.02 -9.84 -21.33
CA THR A 61 -9.10 -10.37 -20.50
C THR A 61 -9.36 -9.46 -19.31
N PHE A 62 -8.32 -9.05 -18.58
CA PHE A 62 -8.46 -8.08 -17.51
C PHE A 62 -9.12 -6.80 -18.03
N GLN A 63 -8.57 -6.23 -19.10
CA GLN A 63 -9.05 -4.97 -19.67
C GLN A 63 -10.48 -5.06 -20.21
N TYR A 64 -10.85 -6.22 -20.77
CA TYR A 64 -12.22 -6.49 -21.19
C TYR A 64 -13.18 -6.41 -20.00
N HIS A 65 -12.89 -7.13 -18.92
CA HIS A 65 -13.74 -7.13 -17.73
C HIS A 65 -13.76 -5.77 -17.02
N MET A 66 -12.62 -5.09 -16.93
CA MET A 66 -12.51 -3.73 -16.42
C MET A 66 -13.42 -2.77 -17.20
N LYS A 67 -13.31 -2.74 -18.53
CA LYS A 67 -14.13 -1.87 -19.39
C LYS A 67 -15.62 -2.23 -19.31
N ARG A 68 -15.94 -3.52 -19.28
CA ARG A 68 -17.33 -4.01 -19.14
C ARG A 68 -17.96 -3.55 -17.83
N ILE A 69 -17.27 -3.78 -16.70
CA ILE A 69 -17.76 -3.40 -15.38
C ILE A 69 -17.88 -1.88 -15.26
N ASN A 70 -16.91 -1.10 -15.74
CA ASN A 70 -16.98 0.36 -15.74
C ASN A 70 -18.20 0.86 -16.51
N ARG A 71 -18.46 0.31 -17.70
CA ARG A 71 -19.63 0.67 -18.52
C ARG A 71 -20.95 0.32 -17.85
N GLU A 72 -21.05 -0.86 -17.24
CA GLU A 72 -22.31 -1.37 -16.67
C GLU A 72 -22.65 -0.76 -15.31
N SER A 73 -21.64 -0.39 -14.51
CA SER A 73 -21.83 0.08 -13.13
C SER A 73 -21.59 1.58 -12.93
N GLY A 74 -20.99 2.27 -13.91
CA GLY A 74 -20.49 3.64 -13.74
C GLY A 74 -19.25 3.74 -12.85
N ALA A 75 -18.63 2.60 -12.46
CA ALA A 75 -17.34 2.58 -11.79
C ALA A 75 -16.21 3.07 -12.72
N ASN A 76 -15.07 3.42 -12.12
CA ASN A 76 -13.87 3.81 -12.85
C ASN A 76 -12.67 2.97 -12.38
N ILE A 77 -12.74 1.66 -12.56
CA ILE A 77 -11.63 0.75 -12.29
C ILE A 77 -10.50 1.07 -13.27
N THR A 78 -9.29 1.22 -12.73
CA THR A 78 -8.08 1.48 -13.50
C THR A 78 -7.05 0.37 -13.28
N ILE A 79 -6.10 0.25 -14.20
CA ILE A 79 -4.93 -0.64 -14.08
C ILE A 79 -4.01 -0.13 -12.97
N TYR A 80 -3.67 1.16 -13.05
CA TYR A 80 -2.84 1.82 -12.06
C TYR A 80 -3.70 2.64 -11.14
N HIS A 81 -3.41 2.55 -9.85
CA HIS A 81 -3.95 3.49 -8.88
C HIS A 81 -2.79 4.30 -8.29
N ASP A 82 -2.95 5.61 -8.24
CA ASP A 82 -1.98 6.48 -7.58
C ASP A 82 -2.49 6.81 -6.17
N PHE A 83 -1.79 6.26 -5.17
CA PHE A 83 -1.99 6.53 -3.75
C PHE A 83 -0.69 7.05 -3.11
N ILE A 84 0.22 7.63 -3.90
CA ILE A 84 1.54 8.06 -3.42
C ILE A 84 1.37 9.10 -2.31
N GLN A 85 0.48 10.08 -2.48
CA GLN A 85 0.26 11.15 -1.51
C GLN A 85 -0.31 10.61 -0.19
N GLU A 86 -1.31 9.74 -0.27
CA GLU A 86 -1.92 9.06 0.87
C GLU A 86 -0.89 8.23 1.61
N TYR A 87 -0.07 7.46 0.88
CA TYR A 87 1.02 6.68 1.44
C TYR A 87 2.06 7.55 2.15
N GLU A 88 2.48 8.66 1.55
CA GLU A 88 3.38 9.63 2.20
C GLU A 88 2.76 10.22 3.48
N SER A 89 1.45 10.52 3.47
CA SER A 89 0.74 11.09 4.62
C SER A 89 0.66 10.13 5.81
N LEU A 90 0.67 8.81 5.56
CA LEU A 90 0.67 7.79 6.61
C LEU A 90 2.04 7.65 7.30
N LYS A 91 3.13 8.20 6.74
CA LYS A 91 4.47 8.08 7.33
C LYS A 91 4.61 9.05 8.50
N ARG A 92 4.22 8.59 9.68
CA ARG A 92 4.17 9.41 10.91
C ARG A 92 5.46 9.38 11.75
N HIS A 93 6.41 8.51 11.43
CA HIS A 93 7.69 8.46 12.14
C HIS A 93 8.78 9.08 11.28
N TRP A 94 9.40 10.15 11.78
CA TRP A 94 10.40 10.91 11.03
C TRP A 94 11.72 10.92 11.80
N TRP A 95 12.81 10.79 11.06
CA TRP A 95 14.15 10.93 11.60
C TRP A 95 14.98 11.83 10.70
N LYS A 96 15.89 12.56 11.31
CA LYS A 96 16.86 13.42 10.63
C LYS A 96 18.26 12.97 10.98
N CYS A 97 19.11 12.85 9.97
CA CYS A 97 20.53 12.58 10.17
C CYS A 97 21.20 13.79 10.83
N ASN A 98 21.94 13.55 11.92
CA ASN A 98 22.74 14.59 12.59
C ASN A 98 24.11 14.86 11.92
N GLY A 99 24.47 14.08 10.90
CA GLY A 99 25.70 14.25 10.13
C GLY A 99 25.57 15.25 8.97
N PRO A 100 26.61 15.39 8.14
CA PRO A 100 26.66 16.38 7.06
C PRO A 100 25.56 16.22 6.01
N CYS A 101 24.98 15.03 5.84
CA CYS A 101 23.94 14.82 4.82
C CYS A 101 22.58 15.44 5.20
N GLN A 102 22.32 15.68 6.49
CA GLN A 102 21.07 16.24 7.01
C GLN A 102 19.77 15.56 6.48
N GLN A 103 19.87 14.32 5.99
CA GLN A 103 18.77 13.62 5.33
C GLN A 103 17.61 13.38 6.28
N VAL A 104 16.38 13.61 5.79
CA VAL A 104 15.14 13.29 6.50
C VAL A 104 14.54 12.02 5.91
N VAL A 105 14.22 11.06 6.78
CA VAL A 105 13.59 9.80 6.40
C VAL A 105 12.27 9.67 7.13
N LYS A 106 11.20 9.40 6.37
CA LYS A 106 9.85 9.18 6.89
C LYS A 106 9.49 7.70 6.76
N ARG A 107 8.87 7.11 7.78
CA ARG A 107 8.41 5.71 7.79
C ARG A 107 7.01 5.58 8.38
N LEU A 108 6.33 4.52 7.95
CA LEU A 108 5.06 4.08 8.53
C LEU A 108 5.21 3.51 9.94
N MET A 109 6.34 2.87 10.25
CA MET A 109 6.59 2.20 11.53
C MET A 109 7.84 2.76 12.21
N ASN A 110 7.85 2.71 13.55
CA ASN A 110 9.01 3.03 14.37
C ASN A 110 10.09 1.93 14.22
N ARG A 111 10.89 2.00 13.15
CA ARG A 111 11.97 1.03 12.87
C ARG A 111 13.29 1.76 12.67
N THR A 112 14.35 1.20 13.26
CA THR A 112 15.70 1.76 13.26
C THR A 112 16.18 2.09 11.86
N LEU A 113 16.70 3.30 11.70
CA LEU A 113 17.24 3.80 10.45
C LEU A 113 18.76 3.86 10.56
N GLY A 114 19.43 2.98 9.83
CA GLY A 114 20.87 2.97 9.75
C GLY A 114 21.33 1.84 8.84
N SER A 115 21.74 2.19 7.61
CA SER A 115 22.51 1.25 6.81
C SER A 115 23.99 1.40 7.18
N LYS A 116 24.72 0.28 7.23
CA LYS A 116 26.19 0.32 7.38
C LYS A 116 26.83 1.19 6.30
N ALA A 117 26.22 1.27 5.11
CA ALA A 117 26.63 2.15 4.03
C ALA A 117 26.51 3.64 4.38
N HIS A 118 25.38 4.08 4.93
CA HIS A 118 25.20 5.46 5.38
C HIS A 118 26.21 5.81 6.47
N LYS A 119 26.36 4.96 7.49
CA LYS A 119 27.29 5.22 8.60
C LYS A 119 28.72 5.39 8.11
N ARG A 120 29.19 4.57 7.15
CA ARG A 120 30.52 4.71 6.53
C ARG A 120 30.69 6.01 5.72
N LYS A 121 29.67 6.42 4.96
CA LYS A 121 29.75 7.59 4.06
C LYS A 121 29.54 8.92 4.78
N CYS A 122 28.64 8.95 5.76
CA CYS A 122 28.18 10.17 6.42
C CYS A 122 28.73 10.31 7.85
N GLY A 123 28.98 9.22 8.56
CA GLY A 123 29.36 9.23 9.99
C GLY A 123 28.20 9.54 10.94
N GLY A 124 27.14 10.20 10.46
CA GLY A 124 25.96 10.56 11.24
C GLY A 124 25.02 9.41 11.57
N ASP A 125 24.18 9.65 12.58
CA ASP A 125 23.09 8.79 13.04
C ASP A 125 21.73 9.46 12.77
N PHE A 126 20.70 8.65 12.57
CA PHE A 126 19.33 9.13 12.38
C PHE A 126 18.66 9.33 13.74
N ILE A 127 18.45 10.60 14.10
CA ILE A 127 17.78 11.01 15.34
C ILE A 127 16.30 11.21 15.06
N LYS A 128 15.44 10.69 15.94
CA LYS A 128 13.99 10.78 15.78
C LYS A 128 13.52 12.21 16.04
N ILE A 129 12.72 12.76 15.12
CA ILE A 129 12.23 14.15 15.17
C ILE A 129 10.70 14.24 15.20
N GLN A 130 9.99 13.15 14.87
CA GLN A 130 8.52 13.10 14.94
C GLN A 130 8.04 11.68 15.20
N GLU A 131 7.00 11.54 16.02
CA GLU A 131 6.21 10.33 16.16
C GLU A 131 4.74 10.63 16.48
N PRO A 132 3.82 9.68 16.22
CA PRO A 132 2.44 9.82 16.69
C PRO A 132 2.37 9.87 18.21
N GLU A 133 1.43 10.63 18.76
CA GLU A 133 1.14 10.62 20.20
C GLU A 133 0.77 9.21 20.68
N ASN A 134 1.35 8.80 21.82
CA ASN A 134 1.01 7.53 22.46
C ASN A 134 -0.42 7.59 23.02
N LYS A 135 -1.39 6.97 22.34
CA LYS A 135 -2.75 6.73 22.86
C LYS A 135 -2.79 5.64 23.96
N ARG A 136 -1.82 5.63 24.88
CA ARG A 136 -1.81 4.79 26.08
C ARG A 136 -1.70 5.67 27.32
N MET A 137 -2.78 6.41 27.57
CA MET A 137 -3.18 6.91 28.89
C MET A 137 -4.61 7.43 28.76
N ARG A 138 -5.56 6.50 28.71
CA ARG A 138 -6.89 6.72 29.30
C ARG A 138 -6.92 5.84 30.55
N THR A 139 -6.36 6.38 31.62
CA THR A 139 -6.70 5.96 32.97
C THR A 139 -7.32 7.18 33.60
N ASP A 140 -8.64 7.24 33.58
CA ASP A 140 -9.42 8.00 34.55
C ASP A 140 -10.55 7.07 35.02
N PRO A 141 -10.70 6.85 36.34
CA PRO A 141 -11.95 6.37 36.94
C PRO A 141 -13.08 7.40 36.78
#